data_AF-A0A4Q3W3P0-F1
#
_entry.id   AF-A0A4Q3W3P0-F1
#
_cell.length_a   1.000
_cell.length_b   1.000
_cell.length_c   1.000
_cell.angle_alpha   90.00
_cell.angle_beta   90.00
_cell.angle_gamma   90.00
#
_symmetry.space_group_name_H-M   'P 1'
#
loop_
_entity.id
_entity.type
_entity.pdbx_description
1 polymer ?
#
loop_
_entity_poly.entity_id
_entity_poly.type
_entity_poly.pdbx_seq_one_letter_code
_entity_poly.pdbx_strand_id
1 'polypeptide(L)'
;MRRLFPVLAGLALSAAALAAPSPVGKWVGKIDFKFPPVPANAPAEQKKMYESVKASMVKMRLPLTVNANKTWSIVITNPQDGKKMTQKGTWTQSGNKVTFNSPTKPGRKDQPMVATLSPNGKTMISAAPNNQGKITFSKG
;
A
#
# COMPACT_ATOMS: atom_id res chain seq x y z
N MET A 1 9.54 56.03 -42.21
CA MET A 1 10.09 54.66 -42.11
C MET A 1 10.15 54.25 -40.64
N ARG A 2 9.79 52.99 -40.37
CA ARG A 2 10.12 52.14 -39.20
C ARG A 2 9.71 52.62 -37.79
N ARG A 3 8.54 52.13 -37.37
CA ARG A 3 8.11 51.95 -35.98
C ARG A 3 8.90 50.78 -35.37
N LEU A 4 9.53 50.98 -34.21
CA LEU A 4 10.16 49.92 -33.41
C LEU A 4 9.22 49.58 -32.25
N PHE A 5 8.60 48.41 -32.32
CA PHE A 5 7.88 47.80 -31.19
C PHE A 5 8.86 46.84 -30.48
N PRO A 6 9.13 47.00 -29.17
CA PRO A 6 9.80 45.95 -28.41
C PRO A 6 8.80 44.81 -28.13
N VAL A 7 9.08 43.66 -28.72
CA VAL A 7 8.44 42.37 -28.43
C VAL A 7 8.85 41.95 -27.02
N LEU A 8 7.97 42.13 -26.05
CA LEU A 8 8.09 41.51 -24.72
C LEU A 8 7.54 40.08 -24.83
N ALA A 9 8.43 39.13 -25.15
CA ALA A 9 8.17 37.71 -25.01
C ALA A 9 8.14 37.35 -23.52
N GLY A 10 6.95 37.37 -22.93
CA GLY A 10 6.72 36.87 -21.58
C GLY A 10 6.94 35.36 -21.54
N LEU A 11 8.02 34.94 -20.88
CA LEU A 11 8.24 33.57 -20.43
C LEU A 11 7.09 33.15 -19.52
N ALA A 12 6.11 32.44 -20.07
CA ALA A 12 5.14 31.70 -19.27
C ALA A 12 5.89 30.57 -18.55
N LEU A 13 6.26 30.81 -17.29
CA LEU A 13 6.64 29.76 -16.35
C LEU A 13 5.40 28.87 -16.13
N SER A 14 5.24 27.87 -16.99
CA SER A 14 4.34 26.74 -16.76
C SER A 14 4.84 26.00 -15.53
N ALA A 15 4.40 26.44 -14.35
CA ALA A 15 4.45 25.64 -13.14
C ALA A 15 3.52 24.44 -13.37
N ALA A 16 4.03 23.41 -14.03
CA ALA A 16 3.41 22.10 -14.04
C ALA A 16 3.38 21.65 -12.58
N ALA A 17 2.26 21.93 -11.90
CA ALA A 17 1.94 21.29 -10.64
C ALA A 17 2.02 19.79 -10.92
N LEU A 18 3.10 19.16 -10.46
CA LEU A 18 3.32 17.73 -10.59
C LEU A 18 2.15 17.07 -9.87
N ALA A 19 1.10 16.73 -10.61
CA ALA A 19 -0.03 15.99 -10.09
C ALA A 19 0.54 14.72 -9.46
N ALA A 20 0.31 14.53 -8.16
CA ALA A 20 0.79 13.34 -7.47
C ALA A 20 0.30 12.11 -8.24
N PRO A 21 1.15 11.08 -8.41
CA PRO A 21 0.77 9.89 -9.17
C PRO A 21 -0.52 9.30 -8.61
N SER A 22 -1.36 8.77 -9.49
CA SER A 22 -2.64 8.18 -9.09
C SER A 22 -2.45 6.77 -8.51
N PRO A 23 -3.06 6.45 -7.36
CA PRO A 23 -3.02 5.13 -6.76
C PRO A 23 -3.98 4.15 -7.43
N VAL A 24 -4.84 4.62 -8.35
CA VAL A 24 -5.80 3.78 -9.06
C VAL A 24 -5.07 2.69 -9.85
N GLY A 25 -5.56 1.46 -9.74
CA GLY A 25 -5.01 0.29 -10.41
C GLY A 25 -5.09 -0.98 -9.59
N LYS A 26 -4.52 -2.05 -10.16
CA LYS A 26 -4.32 -3.33 -9.48
C LYS A 26 -2.93 -3.34 -8.85
N TRP A 27 -2.84 -3.92 -7.67
CA TRP A 27 -1.64 -3.95 -6.85
C TRP A 27 -1.48 -5.33 -6.22
N VAL A 28 -0.23 -5.73 -6.01
CA VAL A 28 0.12 -6.95 -5.31
C VAL A 28 0.93 -6.60 -4.07
N GLY A 29 0.33 -6.77 -2.91
CA GLY A 29 0.98 -6.59 -1.61
C GLY A 29 1.84 -7.79 -1.22
N LYS A 30 3.06 -7.50 -0.78
CA LYS A 30 3.95 -8.45 -0.09
C LYS A 30 4.12 -7.97 1.34
N ILE A 31 3.93 -8.87 2.30
CA ILE A 31 4.15 -8.57 3.72
C ILE A 31 5.60 -8.90 4.04
N ASP A 32 6.32 -7.92 4.54
CA ASP A 32 7.62 -8.04 5.17
C ASP A 32 7.39 -7.92 6.69
N PHE A 33 7.25 -9.07 7.35
CA PHE A 33 7.00 -9.15 8.79
C PHE A 33 8.32 -9.40 9.53
N LYS A 34 8.58 -8.63 10.58
CA LYS A 34 9.71 -8.87 11.48
C LYS A 34 9.30 -9.95 12.47
N PHE A 35 9.69 -11.19 12.20
CA PHE A 35 9.43 -12.28 13.13
C PHE A 35 10.39 -12.21 14.33
N PRO A 36 9.90 -12.34 15.58
CA PRO A 36 10.75 -12.43 16.76
C PRO A 36 11.56 -13.73 16.70
N PRO A 37 12.82 -13.77 17.19
CA PRO A 37 13.62 -14.99 17.14
C PRO A 37 12.95 -16.14 17.87
N VAL A 38 13.12 -17.36 17.36
CA VAL A 38 12.63 -18.55 18.05
C VAL A 38 13.37 -18.69 19.39
N PRO A 39 12.68 -18.92 20.52
CA PRO A 39 13.34 -19.18 21.79
C PRO A 39 14.36 -20.33 21.66
N ALA A 40 15.56 -20.15 22.22
CA ALA A 40 16.65 -21.13 22.07
C ALA A 40 16.24 -22.53 22.56
N ASN A 41 15.43 -22.57 23.63
CA ASN A 41 14.89 -23.75 24.29
C ASN A 41 13.61 -24.31 23.65
N ALA A 42 13.13 -23.76 22.53
CA ALA A 42 11.94 -24.26 21.88
C ALA A 42 12.14 -25.72 21.39
N PRO A 43 11.16 -26.63 21.64
CA PRO A 43 11.17 -27.97 21.09
C PRO A 43 11.31 -28.00 19.57
N ALA A 44 11.87 -29.07 19.02
CA ALA A 44 12.11 -29.22 17.58
C ALA A 44 10.83 -29.03 16.74
N GLU A 45 9.68 -29.47 17.26
CA GLU A 45 8.38 -29.30 16.62
C GLU A 45 7.94 -27.83 16.55
N GLN A 46 8.16 -27.06 17.62
CA GLN A 46 7.87 -25.62 17.64
C GLN A 46 8.79 -24.85 16.68
N LYS A 47 10.07 -25.23 16.58
CA LYS A 47 11.01 -24.66 15.60
C LYS A 47 10.54 -24.91 14.16
N LYS A 48 10.11 -26.14 13.85
CA LYS A 48 9.56 -26.50 12.53
C LYS A 48 8.28 -25.73 12.23
N MET A 49 7.36 -25.63 13.19
CA MET A 49 6.13 -24.87 13.04
C MET A 49 6.42 -23.40 12.75
N TYR A 50 7.34 -22.78 13.49
CA TYR A 50 7.72 -21.39 13.29
C TYR A 50 8.30 -21.13 11.89
N GLU A 51 9.25 -21.96 11.43
CA GLU A 51 9.83 -21.80 10.08
C GLU A 51 8.78 -22.00 8.98
N SER A 52 7.85 -22.94 9.17
CA SER A 52 6.72 -23.16 8.24
C SER A 52 5.80 -21.93 8.16
N VAL A 53 5.45 -21.34 9.30
CA VAL A 53 4.63 -20.11 9.35
C VAL A 53 5.36 -18.95 8.69
N LYS A 54 6.64 -18.77 8.99
CA LYS A 54 7.48 -17.73 8.39
C LYS A 54 7.53 -17.87 6.87
N ALA A 55 7.82 -19.06 6.36
CA ALA A 55 7.86 -19.33 4.92
C ALA A 55 6.50 -19.09 4.24
N SER A 56 5.39 -19.46 4.89
CA SER A 56 4.04 -19.24 4.36
C SER A 56 3.69 -17.76 4.30
N MET A 57 4.01 -16.99 5.33
CA MET A 57 3.75 -15.55 5.40
C MET A 57 4.53 -14.77 4.32
N VAL A 58 5.79 -15.12 4.06
CA VAL A 58 6.61 -14.49 2.99
C VAL A 58 6.04 -14.77 1.59
N LYS A 59 5.40 -15.94 1.41
CA LYS A 59 4.73 -16.30 0.14
C LYS A 59 3.36 -15.65 -0.01
N MET A 60 2.77 -15.13 1.06
CA MET A 60 1.47 -14.48 1.00
C MET A 60 1.50 -13.29 0.04
N ARG A 61 0.46 -13.21 -0.80
CA ARG A 61 0.22 -12.11 -1.72
C ARG A 61 -1.14 -11.52 -1.40
N LEU A 62 -1.22 -10.20 -1.39
CA LEU A 62 -2.44 -9.46 -1.11
C LEU A 62 -2.84 -8.69 -2.37
N PRO A 63 -3.67 -9.27 -3.26
CA PRO A 63 -4.25 -8.52 -4.37
C PRO A 63 -5.09 -7.37 -3.82
N LEU A 64 -4.73 -6.16 -4.20
CA LEU A 64 -5.42 -4.92 -3.86
C LEU A 64 -5.87 -4.25 -5.17
N THR A 65 -7.14 -3.87 -5.25
CA THR A 65 -7.67 -3.04 -6.33
C THR A 65 -8.06 -1.69 -5.76
N VAL A 66 -7.55 -0.63 -6.34
CA VAL A 66 -7.89 0.76 -6.01
C VAL A 66 -8.66 1.34 -7.18
N ASN A 67 -9.93 1.66 -6.98
CA ASN A 67 -10.83 2.12 -8.04
C ASN A 67 -10.87 3.65 -8.12
N ALA A 68 -11.13 4.18 -9.32
CA ALA A 68 -11.27 5.61 -9.56
C ALA A 68 -12.46 6.23 -8.79
N ASN A 69 -13.50 5.45 -8.49
CA ASN A 69 -14.67 5.87 -7.71
C ASN A 69 -14.40 5.96 -6.18
N LYS A 70 -13.14 6.09 -5.76
CA LYS A 70 -12.72 6.20 -4.36
C LYS A 70 -13.03 4.97 -3.49
N THR A 71 -13.24 3.80 -4.11
CA THR A 71 -13.37 2.51 -3.39
C THR A 71 -12.13 1.65 -3.59
N TRP A 72 -11.93 0.69 -2.68
CA TRP A 72 -10.88 -0.32 -2.82
C TRP A 72 -11.39 -1.69 -2.40
N SER A 73 -10.70 -2.74 -2.86
CA SER A 73 -10.90 -4.11 -2.41
C SER A 73 -9.57 -4.83 -2.25
N ILE A 74 -9.40 -5.58 -1.16
CA ILE A 74 -8.25 -6.45 -0.93
C ILE A 74 -8.73 -7.88 -0.73
N VAL A 75 -7.98 -8.83 -1.28
CA VAL A 75 -8.23 -10.26 -1.08
C VAL A 75 -7.14 -10.81 -0.17
N ILE A 76 -7.54 -11.38 0.96
CA ILE A 76 -6.66 -12.04 1.91
C ILE A 76 -6.93 -13.54 1.78
N THR A 77 -5.90 -14.30 1.46
CA THR A 77 -5.98 -15.77 1.42
C THR A 77 -5.35 -16.31 2.68
N ASN A 78 -6.12 -17.07 3.46
CA ASN A 78 -5.58 -17.78 4.62
C ASN A 78 -4.59 -18.85 4.11
N PRO A 79 -3.31 -18.80 4.55
CA PRO A 79 -2.31 -19.76 4.09
C PRO A 79 -2.56 -21.18 4.58
N GLN A 80 -3.35 -21.39 5.64
CA GLN A 80 -3.58 -22.72 6.23
C GLN A 80 -4.68 -23.50 5.51
N ASP A 81 -5.81 -22.88 5.18
CA ASP A 81 -6.97 -23.55 4.57
C ASP A 81 -7.33 -23.03 3.18
N GLY A 82 -6.59 -22.05 2.65
CA GLY A 82 -6.80 -21.46 1.33
C GLY A 82 -8.06 -20.59 1.22
N LYS A 83 -8.81 -20.39 2.31
CA LYS A 83 -10.03 -19.57 2.28
C LYS A 83 -9.69 -18.12 1.97
N LYS A 84 -10.51 -17.52 1.11
CA LYS A 84 -10.36 -16.12 0.70
C LYS A 84 -11.35 -15.25 1.45
N MET A 85 -10.85 -14.21 2.09
CA MET A 85 -11.63 -13.12 2.64
C MET A 85 -11.45 -11.90 1.74
N THR A 86 -12.55 -11.28 1.32
CA THR A 86 -12.51 -10.00 0.62
C THR A 86 -12.92 -8.89 1.55
N GLN A 87 -12.04 -7.91 1.73
CA GLN A 87 -12.36 -6.67 2.44
C GLN A 87 -12.46 -5.54 1.42
N LYS A 88 -13.42 -4.64 1.63
CA LYS A 88 -13.68 -3.49 0.76
C LYS A 88 -13.78 -2.24 1.62
N GLY A 89 -13.54 -1.08 1.04
CA GLY A 89 -13.68 0.19 1.75
C GLY A 89 -13.54 1.38 0.83
N THR A 90 -13.28 2.56 1.41
CA THR A 90 -13.04 3.81 0.68
C THR A 90 -11.60 4.27 0.86
N TRP A 91 -11.11 5.09 -0.07
CA TRP A 91 -9.77 5.66 0.05
C TRP A 91 -9.75 7.16 -0.21
N THR A 92 -8.76 7.82 0.38
CA THR A 92 -8.44 9.23 0.15
C THR A 92 -6.94 9.39 -0.11
N GLN A 93 -6.54 10.50 -0.73
CA GLN A 93 -5.14 10.80 -0.98
C GLN A 93 -4.84 12.28 -0.71
N SER A 94 -3.70 12.54 -0.08
CA SER A 94 -3.12 13.86 0.08
C SER A 94 -1.64 13.78 -0.25
N GLY A 95 -1.22 14.45 -1.33
CA GLY A 95 0.11 14.30 -1.90
C GLY A 95 0.42 12.84 -2.24
N ASN A 96 1.51 12.32 -1.66
CA ASN A 96 1.92 10.92 -1.81
C ASN A 96 1.32 9.97 -0.77
N LYS A 97 0.50 10.46 0.18
CA LYS A 97 -0.11 9.62 1.22
C LYS A 97 -1.49 9.15 0.77
N VAL A 98 -1.69 7.84 0.74
CA VAL A 98 -2.96 7.19 0.42
C VAL A 98 -3.50 6.56 1.70
N THR A 99 -4.73 6.91 2.08
CA THR A 99 -5.39 6.38 3.27
C THR A 99 -6.52 5.46 2.85
N PHE A 100 -6.46 4.20 3.28
CA PHE A 100 -7.49 3.19 3.05
C PHE A 100 -8.35 3.04 4.30
N ASN A 101 -9.59 3.48 4.20
CA ASN A 101 -10.58 3.39 5.26
C ASN A 101 -11.35 2.09 5.12
N SER A 102 -11.37 1.30 6.19
CA SER A 102 -12.23 0.12 6.30
C SER A 102 -13.62 0.52 6.79
N PRO A 103 -14.69 -0.17 6.38
CA PRO A 103 -16.00 0.03 6.95
C PRO A 103 -15.96 -0.30 8.43
N THR A 104 -16.37 0.66 9.26
CA THR A 104 -16.55 0.46 10.69
C THR A 104 -17.58 -0.63 10.94
N LYS A 105 -17.17 -1.72 11.60
CA LYS A 105 -18.12 -2.68 12.15
C LYS A 105 -18.62 -2.17 13.50
N PRO A 106 -19.89 -2.43 13.86
CA PRO A 106 -20.40 -2.09 15.19
C PRO A 106 -19.46 -2.65 16.27
N GLY A 107 -18.98 -1.78 17.18
CA GLY A 107 -18.07 -2.17 18.25
C GLY A 107 -16.58 -2.25 17.89
N ARG A 108 -16.17 -1.99 16.64
CA ARG A 108 -14.76 -2.04 16.22
C ARG A 108 -14.33 -0.77 15.47
N LYS A 109 -13.44 0.01 16.09
CA LYS A 109 -12.73 1.11 15.43
C LYS A 109 -11.50 0.54 14.72
N ASP A 110 -11.67 0.12 13.47
CA ASP A 110 -10.53 -0.26 12.64
C ASP A 110 -9.73 0.99 12.27
N GLN A 111 -8.44 1.01 12.59
CA GLN A 111 -7.57 2.12 12.19
C GLN A 111 -7.38 2.09 10.67
N PRO A 112 -7.43 3.25 9.98
CA PRO A 112 -7.13 3.33 8.56
C PRO A 112 -5.72 2.83 8.25
N MET A 113 -5.55 2.13 7.14
CA MET A 113 -4.23 1.78 6.63
C MET A 113 -3.70 2.97 5.82
N VAL A 114 -2.55 3.52 6.23
CA VAL A 114 -1.90 4.62 5.51
C VAL A 114 -0.69 4.09 4.75
N ALA A 115 -0.69 4.28 3.43
CA ALA A 115 0.40 3.91 2.55
C ALA A 115 1.04 5.15 1.91
N THR A 116 2.35 5.10 1.68
CA THR A 116 3.09 6.11 0.93
C THR A 116 3.30 5.63 -0.49
N LEU A 117 2.78 6.37 -1.48
CA LEU A 117 2.93 6.14 -2.90
C LEU A 117 4.27 6.72 -3.38
N SER A 118 5.04 5.90 -4.09
CA SER A 118 6.30 6.33 -4.73
C SER A 118 6.06 7.39 -5.81
N PRO A 119 7.03 8.29 -6.06
CA PRO A 119 6.90 9.33 -7.10
C PRO A 119 6.62 8.80 -8.51
N ASN A 120 7.07 7.58 -8.83
CA ASN A 120 6.82 6.93 -10.12
C ASN A 120 5.46 6.21 -10.19
N GLY A 121 4.68 6.19 -9.10
CA GLY A 121 3.38 5.54 -9.04
C GLY A 121 3.40 4.01 -9.15
N LYS A 122 4.57 3.35 -9.03
CA LYS A 122 4.71 1.90 -9.21
C LYS A 122 4.72 1.11 -7.90
N THR A 123 4.96 1.77 -6.78
CA THR A 123 5.00 1.14 -5.44
C THR A 123 4.23 1.94 -4.39
N MET A 124 3.56 1.26 -3.47
CA MET A 124 3.04 1.83 -2.22
C MET A 124 3.57 1.06 -1.02
N ILE A 125 3.97 1.75 0.04
CA ILE A 125 4.46 1.12 1.28
C ILE A 125 3.56 1.52 2.44
N SER A 126 2.95 0.54 3.10
CA SER A 126 2.24 0.72 4.37
C SER A 126 3.08 0.14 5.50
N ALA A 127 3.36 0.92 6.54
CA ALA A 127 3.94 0.36 7.75
C ALA A 127 2.87 -0.44 8.51
N ALA A 128 3.26 -1.55 9.14
CA ALA A 128 2.40 -2.21 10.12
C ALA A 128 2.42 -1.39 11.43
N PRO A 129 1.33 -1.44 12.23
CA PRO A 129 1.34 -0.90 13.58
C PRO A 129 2.54 -1.44 14.39
N ASN A 130 3.07 -0.63 15.30
CA ASN A 130 4.16 -1.00 16.22
C ASN A 130 5.46 -1.45 15.53
N ASN A 131 5.72 -1.03 14.29
CA ASN A 131 6.95 -1.34 13.56
C ASN A 131 7.22 -2.84 13.35
N GLN A 132 6.17 -3.68 13.46
CA GLN A 132 6.24 -5.14 13.31
C GLN A 132 6.49 -5.59 11.87
N GLY A 133 6.52 -4.66 10.92
CA GLY A 133 6.75 -4.96 9.52
C GLY A 133 6.25 -3.86 8.61
N LYS A 134 6.19 -4.18 7.32
CA LYS A 134 5.62 -3.32 6.29
C LYS A 134 4.94 -4.18 5.23
N ILE A 135 3.97 -3.60 4.55
CA ILE A 135 3.36 -4.16 3.34
C ILE A 135 3.85 -3.31 2.17
N THR A 136 4.49 -3.96 1.21
CA THR A 136 4.92 -3.33 -0.04
C THR A 136 3.98 -3.77 -1.15
N PHE A 137 3.19 -2.85 -1.66
CA PHE A 137 2.35 -3.04 -2.83
C PHE A 137 3.13 -2.65 -4.08
N SER A 138 3.23 -3.55 -5.03
CA SER A 138 3.75 -3.27 -6.38
C SER A 138 2.57 -3.21 -7.35
N LYS A 139 2.59 -2.23 -8.27
CA LYS A 139 1.55 -2.11 -9.29
C LYS A 139 1.62 -3.33 -10.20
N GLY A 140 0.48 -3.98 -10.40
CA GLY A 140 0.33 -5.16 -11.26
C GLY A 140 0.04 -4.79 -12.70
#